data_AF-A0A1F0PXR6-F1
#
_entry.id   AF-A0A1F0PXR6-F1
#
_cell.length_a   1.000
_cell.length_b   1.000
_cell.length_c   1.000
_cell.angle_alpha   90.00
_cell.angle_beta   90.00
_cell.angle_gamma   90.00
#
_symmetry.space_group_name_H-M   'P 1'
#
loop_
_entity.id
_entity.type
_entity.pdbx_description
1 polymer ?
#
loop_
_entity_poly.entity_id
_entity_poly.type
_entity_poly.pdbx_seq_one_letter_code
_entity_poly.pdbx_strand_id
1 'polypeptide(L)'
;MDASNNHIGPSRANPRIIMMVVWMFAALFSIPVSLVIKFSGENGGWLTFILVMFGIFLVGFWVFLGLLPLFIRSDYASRLEWAWASMALAFIGFIVGNANLPDFGDIGPATVPTWWFGNEEAASITGGIFLVVSAIGHVLWLVSCIAYAVLSHRSAPEAF
;
A
#
# COMPACT_ATOMS: atom_id res chain seq x y z
N MET A 1 48.02 -8.52 10.11
CA MET A 1 47.20 -8.56 8.89
C MET A 1 46.63 -9.96 8.81
N ASP A 2 45.34 -10.12 9.06
CA ASP A 2 44.57 -11.28 8.60
C ASP A 2 43.18 -10.78 8.23
N ALA A 3 43.02 -10.54 6.93
CA ALA A 3 41.83 -10.03 6.27
C ALA A 3 40.93 -11.20 5.84
N SER A 4 40.57 -12.10 6.76
CA SER A 4 39.85 -13.35 6.43
C SER A 4 38.44 -13.49 7.01
N ASN A 5 37.94 -12.52 7.78
CA ASN A 5 36.58 -12.58 8.34
C ASN A 5 35.60 -11.62 7.65
N ASN A 6 35.80 -11.34 6.35
CA ASN A 6 34.73 -10.78 5.54
C ASN A 6 33.68 -11.88 5.37
N HIS A 7 32.68 -11.88 6.25
CA HIS A 7 31.41 -12.55 6.04
C HIS A 7 30.78 -12.01 4.75
N ILE A 8 31.22 -12.52 3.61
CA ILE A 8 30.52 -12.44 2.33
C ILE A 8 29.41 -13.50 2.41
N GLY A 9 28.45 -13.29 3.31
CA GLY A 9 27.14 -13.87 3.13
C GLY A 9 26.52 -13.25 1.87
N PRO A 10 25.56 -13.92 1.20
CA PRO A 10 24.84 -13.30 0.10
C PRO A 10 24.35 -11.94 0.59
N SER A 11 24.62 -10.89 -0.20
CA SER A 11 24.12 -9.53 0.03
C SER A 11 22.61 -9.63 0.20
N ARG A 12 22.14 -9.78 1.45
CA ARG A 12 20.72 -9.80 1.76
C ARG A 12 20.27 -8.40 1.41
N ALA A 13 19.56 -8.28 0.29
CA ALA A 13 19.01 -7.02 -0.16
C ALA A 13 18.32 -6.35 1.02
N ASN A 14 18.69 -5.08 1.26
CA ASN A 14 18.29 -4.37 2.47
C ASN A 14 16.76 -4.31 2.55
N PRO A 15 16.12 -4.97 3.55
CA PRO A 15 14.67 -5.14 3.58
C PRO A 15 13.86 -3.84 3.44
N ARG A 16 14.40 -2.71 3.92
CA ARG A 16 13.77 -1.38 3.78
C ARG A 16 13.73 -0.89 2.33
N ILE A 17 14.76 -1.20 1.53
CA ILE A 17 14.83 -0.85 0.11
C ILE A 17 13.83 -1.70 -0.65
N ILE A 18 13.75 -2.99 -0.32
CA ILE A 18 12.73 -3.88 -0.90
C ILE A 18 11.33 -3.34 -0.58
N MET A 19 11.04 -2.97 0.66
CA MET A 19 9.76 -2.38 1.03
C MET A 19 9.45 -1.10 0.26
N MET A 20 10.41 -0.18 0.16
CA MET A 20 10.25 1.03 -0.65
C MET A 20 9.91 0.67 -2.09
N VAL A 21 10.68 -0.23 -2.72
CA VAL A 21 10.44 -0.64 -4.10
C VAL A 21 9.06 -1.27 -4.29
N VAL A 22 8.65 -2.16 -3.39
CA VAL A 22 7.31 -2.78 -3.47
C VAL A 22 6.22 -1.76 -3.26
N TRP A 23 6.37 -0.82 -2.33
CA TRP A 23 5.42 0.27 -2.13
C TRP A 23 5.33 1.17 -3.38
N MET A 24 6.45 1.55 -3.97
CA MET A 24 6.47 2.37 -5.20
C MET A 24 5.78 1.66 -6.35
N PHE A 25 6.06 0.36 -6.52
CA PHE A 25 5.40 -0.46 -7.52
C PHE A 25 3.90 -0.54 -7.26
N ALA A 26 3.49 -0.86 -6.03
CA ALA A 26 2.08 -0.93 -5.66
C ALA A 26 1.36 0.43 -5.85
N ALA A 27 2.00 1.55 -5.50
CA ALA A 27 1.45 2.88 -5.69
C ALA A 27 1.19 3.21 -7.17
N LEU A 28 2.10 2.82 -8.06
CA LEU A 28 1.97 3.03 -9.50
C LEU A 28 0.92 2.12 -10.14
N PHE A 29 0.82 0.87 -9.70
CA PHE A 29 -0.04 -0.14 -10.33
C PHE A 29 -1.45 -0.25 -9.73
N SER A 30 -1.66 0.15 -8.48
CA SER A 30 -2.98 0.00 -7.82
C SER A 30 -4.08 0.79 -8.52
N ILE A 31 -3.74 1.97 -9.06
CA ILE A 31 -4.68 2.82 -9.80
C ILE A 31 -5.05 2.20 -11.16
N PRO A 32 -4.09 1.86 -12.06
CA PRO A 32 -4.40 1.15 -13.30
C PRO A 32 -5.15 -0.17 -13.08
N VAL A 33 -4.77 -0.96 -12.07
CA VAL A 33 -5.44 -2.23 -11.76
C VAL A 33 -6.89 -1.99 -11.34
N SER A 34 -7.14 -1.01 -10.47
CA SER A 34 -8.51 -0.66 -10.07
C SER A 34 -9.35 -0.17 -11.26
N LEU A 35 -8.76 0.63 -12.15
CA LEU A 35 -9.42 1.07 -13.38
C LEU A 35 -9.77 -0.09 -14.32
N VAL A 36 -8.85 -1.04 -14.56
CA VAL A 36 -9.13 -2.20 -15.40
C VAL A 36 -10.30 -3.01 -14.84
N ILE A 37 -10.34 -3.21 -13.52
CA ILE A 37 -11.46 -3.90 -12.87
C ILE A 37 -12.76 -3.11 -13.06
N LYS A 38 -12.75 -1.80 -12.85
CA LYS A 38 -13.95 -0.95 -13.04
C LYS A 38 -14.44 -0.90 -14.48
N PHE A 39 -13.55 -0.74 -15.45
CA PHE A 39 -13.91 -0.77 -16.87
C PHE A 39 -14.43 -2.13 -17.33
N SER A 40 -13.95 -3.22 -16.73
CA SER A 40 -14.50 -4.57 -16.98
C SER A 40 -15.94 -4.72 -16.48
N GLY A 41 -16.35 -3.90 -15.50
CA GLY A 41 -17.72 -3.81 -15.01
C GLY A 41 -18.53 -2.65 -15.59
N GLU A 42 -18.07 -2.04 -16.70
CA GLU A 42 -18.71 -0.88 -17.35
C GLU A 42 -18.93 0.34 -16.43
N ASN A 43 -18.19 0.45 -15.33
CA ASN A 43 -18.46 1.39 -14.21
C ASN A 43 -17.20 2.18 -13.81
N GLY A 44 -16.57 2.84 -14.78
CA GLY A 44 -15.22 3.45 -14.63
C GLY A 44 -15.14 4.98 -14.76
N GLY A 45 -16.25 5.68 -15.02
CA GLY A 45 -16.28 7.11 -15.31
C GLY A 45 -15.80 8.02 -14.16
N TRP A 46 -16.28 7.81 -12.94
CA TRP A 46 -15.96 8.67 -11.79
C TRP A 46 -14.56 8.42 -11.24
N LEU A 47 -14.11 7.16 -11.16
CA LEU A 47 -12.72 6.89 -10.80
C LEU A 47 -11.76 7.54 -11.81
N THR A 48 -12.08 7.45 -13.11
CA THR A 48 -11.31 8.14 -14.16
C THR A 48 -11.30 9.66 -13.96
N PHE A 49 -12.45 10.26 -13.63
CA PHE A 49 -12.53 11.70 -13.36
C PHE A 49 -11.69 12.13 -12.14
N ILE A 50 -11.81 11.44 -11.00
CA ILE A 50 -11.00 11.71 -9.80
C ILE A 50 -9.51 11.60 -10.13
N LEU A 51 -9.11 10.58 -10.91
CA LEU A 51 -7.71 10.37 -11.25
C LEU A 51 -7.17 11.44 -12.19
N VAL A 52 -7.97 11.91 -13.15
CA VAL A 52 -7.58 13.03 -14.00
C VAL A 52 -7.44 14.32 -13.20
N MET A 53 -8.31 14.57 -12.23
CA MET A 53 -8.29 15.80 -11.42
C MET A 53 -7.24 15.77 -10.28
N PHE A 54 -7.11 14.64 -9.60
CA PHE A 54 -6.37 14.51 -8.34
C PHE A 54 -5.34 13.37 -8.33
N GLY A 55 -5.23 12.59 -9.41
CA GLY A 55 -4.34 11.43 -9.47
C GLY A 55 -2.89 11.77 -9.20
N ILE A 56 -2.41 12.94 -9.64
CA ILE A 56 -1.05 13.41 -9.33
C ILE A 56 -0.84 13.60 -7.83
N PHE A 57 -1.82 14.18 -7.13
CA PHE A 57 -1.75 14.38 -5.68
C PHE A 57 -1.82 13.05 -4.92
N LEU A 58 -2.69 12.14 -5.35
CA LEU A 58 -2.83 10.79 -4.79
C LEU A 58 -1.54 9.97 -4.94
N VAL A 59 -1.01 9.90 -6.16
CA VAL A 59 0.25 9.20 -6.44
C VAL A 59 1.42 9.88 -5.73
N GLY A 60 1.48 11.21 -5.75
CA GLY A 60 2.53 11.97 -5.07
C GLY A 60 2.54 11.73 -3.56
N PHE A 61 1.37 11.68 -2.92
CA PHE A 61 1.23 11.34 -1.52
C PHE A 61 1.72 9.91 -1.22
N TRP A 62 1.34 8.93 -2.04
CA TRP A 62 1.82 7.56 -1.89
C TRP A 62 3.31 7.41 -2.13
N VAL A 63 3.88 8.10 -3.12
CA VAL A 63 5.33 8.12 -3.32
C VAL A 63 6.03 8.67 -2.09
N PHE A 64 5.53 9.77 -1.50
CA PHE A 64 6.09 10.33 -0.28
C PHE A 64 6.06 9.34 0.89
N LEU A 65 4.93 8.64 1.10
CA LEU A 65 4.83 7.60 2.13
C LEU A 65 5.76 6.40 1.88
N GLY A 66 6.04 6.09 0.62
CA GLY A 66 6.95 5.01 0.23
C GLY A 66 8.41 5.26 0.58
N LEU A 67 8.80 6.52 0.80
CA LEU A 67 10.16 6.89 1.21
C LEU A 67 10.40 6.70 2.72
N LEU A 68 9.35 6.57 3.53
CA LEU A 68 9.46 6.46 4.99
C LEU A 68 10.37 5.32 5.49
N PRO A 69 10.43 4.12 4.87
CA PRO A 69 11.35 3.07 5.28
C PRO A 69 12.83 3.48 5.23
N LEU A 70 13.20 4.52 4.47
CA LEU A 70 14.57 5.00 4.38
C LEU A 70 15.09 5.60 5.70
N PHE A 71 14.19 6.02 6.60
CA PHE A 71 14.56 6.52 7.93
C PHE A 71 14.92 5.40 8.92
N ILE A 72 14.74 4.13 8.55
CA ILE A 72 15.10 2.97 9.38
C ILE A 72 16.57 2.60 9.09
N ARG A 73 17.42 2.48 10.12
CA ARG A 73 18.84 2.12 9.95
C ARG A 73 19.04 0.69 9.41
N SER A 74 20.16 0.46 8.73
CA SER A 74 20.39 -0.75 7.89
C SER A 74 20.69 -2.01 8.68
N ASP A 75 21.19 -1.83 9.88
CA ASP A 75 21.56 -2.83 10.88
C ASP A 75 20.36 -3.31 11.70
N TYR A 76 19.18 -2.70 11.54
CA TYR A 76 17.98 -3.08 12.25
C TYR A 76 17.41 -4.41 11.73
N ALA A 77 17.79 -5.51 12.37
CA ALA A 77 17.52 -6.88 11.91
C ALA A 77 16.05 -7.34 12.06
N SER A 78 15.22 -6.61 12.81
CA SER A 78 14.05 -7.20 13.46
C SER A 78 12.73 -6.53 13.03
N ARG A 79 11.89 -7.32 12.34
CA ARG A 79 10.41 -7.27 12.41
C ARG A 79 9.71 -6.19 11.58
N LEU A 80 9.99 -6.06 10.29
CA LEU A 80 9.17 -5.23 9.38
C LEU A 80 7.79 -5.85 9.03
N GLU A 81 7.36 -6.91 9.72
CA GLU A 81 6.14 -7.68 9.44
C GLU A 81 4.88 -6.80 9.44
N TRP A 82 4.75 -5.89 10.41
CA TRP A 82 3.61 -4.97 10.47
C TRP A 82 3.64 -3.93 9.35
N ALA A 83 4.83 -3.55 8.87
CA ALA A 83 4.94 -2.68 7.72
C ALA A 83 4.55 -3.41 6.42
N TRP A 84 4.86 -4.71 6.30
CA TRP A 84 4.38 -5.55 5.19
C TRP A 84 2.86 -5.77 5.23
N ALA A 85 2.32 -6.12 6.40
CA ALA A 85 0.88 -6.30 6.57
C ALA A 85 0.11 -5.01 6.27
N SER A 86 0.60 -3.87 6.76
CA SER A 86 -0.01 -2.56 6.49
C SER A 86 0.03 -2.16 5.02
N MET A 87 1.12 -2.44 4.30
CA MET A 87 1.20 -2.27 2.86
C MET A 87 0.13 -3.10 2.13
N ALA A 88 -0.03 -4.37 2.50
CA ALA A 88 -1.05 -5.23 1.91
C ALA A 88 -2.46 -4.68 2.17
N LEU A 89 -2.76 -4.28 3.41
CA LEU A 89 -4.06 -3.68 3.77
C LEU A 89 -4.32 -2.37 2.99
N ALA A 90 -3.31 -1.52 2.85
CA ALA A 90 -3.41 -0.24 2.14
C ALA A 90 -3.80 -0.45 0.67
N PHE A 91 -3.04 -1.27 -0.06
CA PHE A 91 -3.23 -1.41 -1.50
C PHE A 91 -4.35 -2.38 -1.88
N ILE A 92 -4.49 -3.52 -1.19
CA ILE A 92 -5.62 -4.44 -1.44
C ILE A 92 -6.93 -3.75 -1.06
N GLY A 93 -6.96 -3.09 0.10
CA GLY A 93 -8.10 -2.29 0.53
C GLY A 93 -8.46 -1.21 -0.49
N PHE A 94 -7.47 -0.51 -1.03
CA PHE A 94 -7.71 0.50 -2.05
C PHE A 94 -8.28 -0.11 -3.35
N ILE A 95 -7.65 -1.17 -3.87
CA ILE A 95 -8.05 -1.78 -5.14
C ILE A 95 -9.46 -2.34 -5.03
N VAL A 96 -9.74 -3.15 -4.00
CA VAL A 96 -11.06 -3.76 -3.79
C VAL A 96 -12.10 -2.70 -3.43
N GLY A 97 -11.74 -1.72 -2.60
CA GLY A 97 -12.62 -0.63 -2.19
C GLY A 97 -13.11 0.19 -3.39
N ASN A 98 -12.17 0.68 -4.20
CA ASN A 98 -12.50 1.48 -5.39
C ASN A 98 -13.19 0.67 -6.49
N ALA A 99 -12.84 -0.62 -6.65
CA ALA A 99 -13.49 -1.49 -7.63
C ALA A 99 -14.98 -1.75 -7.33
N ASN A 100 -15.40 -1.66 -6.06
CA ASN A 100 -16.78 -1.92 -5.65
C ASN A 100 -17.62 -0.67 -5.39
N LEU A 101 -17.01 0.52 -5.30
CA LEU A 101 -17.79 1.74 -5.17
C LEU A 101 -18.56 2.05 -6.47
N PRO A 102 -19.89 2.27 -6.40
CA PRO A 102 -20.67 2.66 -7.58
C PRO A 102 -20.24 4.04 -8.09
N ASP A 103 -20.16 4.23 -9.42
CA ASP A 103 -20.08 5.57 -10.00
C ASP A 103 -21.47 6.22 -10.06
N PHE A 104 -21.51 7.54 -10.23
CA PHE A 104 -22.77 8.29 -10.36
C PHE A 104 -23.61 7.75 -11.54
N GLY A 105 -24.63 6.96 -11.21
CA GLY A 105 -25.67 6.52 -12.15
C GLY A 105 -25.45 5.16 -12.81
N ASP A 106 -24.35 4.44 -12.55
CA ASP A 106 -24.07 3.13 -13.17
C ASP A 106 -24.31 1.93 -12.22
N ILE A 107 -24.88 0.88 -12.83
CA ILE A 107 -25.45 -0.30 -12.18
C ILE A 107 -24.40 -1.41 -12.10
N GLY A 108 -23.88 -1.67 -10.89
CA GLY A 108 -23.30 -2.96 -10.51
C GLY A 108 -21.87 -2.94 -9.95
N PRO A 109 -21.56 -3.79 -8.95
CA PRO A 109 -20.20 -4.05 -8.47
C PRO A 109 -19.36 -4.84 -9.48
N ALA A 110 -18.09 -4.47 -9.59
CA ALA A 110 -17.14 -5.20 -10.42
C ALA A 110 -16.61 -6.50 -9.77
N THR A 111 -16.76 -6.69 -8.44
CA THR A 111 -16.19 -7.87 -7.74
C THR A 111 -17.16 -8.66 -6.87
N VAL A 112 -18.40 -8.20 -6.68
CA VAL A 112 -19.44 -8.97 -5.98
C VAL A 112 -20.22 -9.80 -7.01
N PRO A 113 -20.56 -11.08 -6.73
CA PRO A 113 -21.29 -11.91 -7.67
C PRO A 113 -22.66 -11.32 -8.05
N THR A 114 -22.93 -11.22 -9.35
CA THR A 114 -24.10 -10.55 -9.94
C THR A 114 -25.46 -11.18 -9.64
N TRP A 115 -25.52 -12.35 -8.99
CA TRP A 115 -26.74 -13.07 -8.64
C TRP A 115 -27.28 -12.75 -7.23
N TRP A 116 -26.67 -11.81 -6.52
CA TRP A 116 -27.12 -11.35 -5.21
C TRP A 116 -28.13 -10.18 -5.36
N PHE A 117 -29.39 -10.38 -4.95
CA PHE A 117 -30.37 -9.29 -4.86
C PHE A 117 -29.89 -8.22 -3.84
N GLY A 118 -29.96 -6.92 -4.18
CA GLY A 118 -29.39 -5.84 -3.34
C GLY A 118 -27.95 -5.42 -3.73
N ASN A 119 -27.58 -5.70 -4.98
CA ASN A 119 -26.24 -5.59 -5.57
C ASN A 119 -25.53 -4.25 -5.29
N GLU A 120 -26.24 -3.12 -5.33
CA GLU A 120 -25.68 -1.79 -5.11
C GLU A 120 -25.34 -1.51 -3.64
N GLU A 121 -26.21 -1.92 -2.71
CA GLU A 121 -26.00 -1.73 -1.28
C GLU A 121 -24.85 -2.62 -0.80
N ALA A 122 -24.82 -3.88 -1.25
CA ALA A 122 -23.72 -4.80 -0.97
C ALA A 122 -22.38 -4.31 -1.58
N ALA A 123 -22.41 -3.78 -2.81
CA ALA A 123 -21.25 -3.17 -3.48
C ALA A 123 -20.72 -1.98 -2.68
N SER A 124 -21.61 -1.06 -2.29
CA SER A 124 -21.28 0.14 -1.53
C SER A 124 -20.73 -0.20 -0.15
N ILE A 125 -21.35 -1.13 0.57
CA ILE A 125 -20.86 -1.61 1.88
C ILE A 125 -19.49 -2.26 1.73
N THR A 126 -19.31 -3.14 0.74
CA THR A 126 -18.02 -3.79 0.48
C THR A 126 -16.95 -2.76 0.13
N GLY A 127 -17.26 -1.85 -0.80
CA GLY A 127 -16.39 -0.75 -1.19
C GLY A 127 -15.95 0.09 0.01
N GLY A 128 -16.92 0.51 0.83
CA GLY A 128 -16.68 1.28 2.05
C GLY A 128 -15.81 0.53 3.07
N ILE A 129 -16.10 -0.74 3.34
CA ILE A 129 -15.30 -1.57 4.26
C ILE A 129 -13.86 -1.66 3.79
N PHE A 130 -13.63 -1.95 2.51
CA PHE A 130 -12.27 -2.09 1.99
C PHE A 130 -11.51 -0.75 1.91
N LEU A 131 -12.20 0.38 1.72
CA LEU A 131 -11.60 1.70 1.89
C LEU A 131 -11.21 1.99 3.34
N VAL A 132 -12.02 1.58 4.32
CA VAL A 132 -11.66 1.67 5.75
C VAL A 132 -10.44 0.80 6.04
N VAL A 133 -10.40 -0.42 5.51
CA VAL A 133 -9.22 -1.31 5.59
C VAL A 133 -7.98 -0.63 4.99
N SER A 134 -8.14 0.03 3.84
CA SER A 134 -7.05 0.81 3.22
C SER A 134 -6.57 1.93 4.14
N ALA A 135 -7.48 2.69 4.73
CA ALA A 135 -7.15 3.77 5.66
C ALA A 135 -6.41 3.24 6.90
N ILE A 136 -6.86 2.13 7.47
CA ILE A 136 -6.15 1.44 8.57
C ILE A 136 -4.74 1.02 8.13
N GLY A 137 -4.60 0.49 6.91
CA GLY A 137 -3.30 0.17 6.32
C GLY A 137 -2.36 1.37 6.29
N HIS A 138 -2.83 2.55 5.86
CA HIS A 138 -2.01 3.77 5.85
C HIS A 138 -1.58 4.20 7.25
N VAL A 139 -2.49 4.16 8.23
CA VAL A 139 -2.17 4.50 9.62
C VAL A 139 -1.14 3.53 10.20
N LEU A 140 -1.34 2.22 9.99
CA LEU A 140 -0.41 1.20 10.45
C LEU A 140 0.95 1.33 9.76
N TRP A 141 1.00 1.70 8.49
CA TRP A 141 2.25 1.96 7.76
C TRP A 141 3.05 3.09 8.41
N LEU A 142 2.39 4.23 8.67
CA LEU A 142 2.98 5.38 9.33
C LEU A 142 3.53 5.02 10.71
N VAL A 143 2.69 4.40 11.55
CA VAL A 143 3.08 4.01 12.92
C VAL A 143 4.23 3.01 12.89
N SER A 144 4.19 2.04 11.98
CA SER A 144 5.26 1.04 11.81
C SER A 144 6.58 1.71 11.42
N CYS A 145 6.58 2.56 10.39
CA CYS A 145 7.79 3.24 9.93
C CYS A 145 8.39 4.13 11.02
N ILE A 146 7.56 4.89 11.75
CA ILE A 146 8.00 5.74 12.87
C ILE A 146 8.58 4.88 14.00
N ALA A 147 7.86 3.84 14.43
CA ALA A 147 8.31 2.97 15.50
C ALA A 147 9.64 2.29 15.16
N TYR A 148 9.79 1.74 13.95
CA TYR A 148 11.02 1.10 13.52
C TYR A 148 12.16 2.10 13.32
N ALA A 149 11.89 3.32 12.84
CA ALA A 149 12.89 4.37 12.78
C ALA A 149 13.40 4.70 14.19
N VAL A 150 12.52 4.94 15.16
CA VAL A 150 12.90 5.22 16.56
C VAL A 150 13.69 4.07 17.18
N LEU A 151 13.20 2.83 17.04
CA LEU A 151 13.87 1.65 17.61
C LEU A 151 15.25 1.43 16.99
N SER A 152 15.37 1.59 15.67
CA SER A 152 16.67 1.44 14.99
C SER A 152 17.72 2.46 15.44
N HIS A 153 17.30 3.65 15.88
CA HIS A 153 18.21 4.66 16.42
C HIS A 153 18.58 4.41 17.87
N ARG A 154 17.67 3.86 18.69
CA ARG A 154 17.93 3.53 20.10
C ARG A 154 18.84 2.32 20.28
N SER A 155 18.82 1.39 19.34
CA SER A 155 19.66 0.18 19.39
C SER A 155 21.08 0.41 18.88
N ALA A 156 21.41 1.62 18.44
CA ALA A 156 22.74 1.93 17.95
C ALA A 156 23.74 2.04 19.12
N PRO A 157 24.92 1.41 19.04
CA PRO A 157 25.98 1.65 20.01
C PRO A 157 26.38 3.13 19.97
N GLU A 158 26.61 3.73 21.15
CA GLU A 158 27.15 5.08 21.23
C GLU A 158 28.46 5.12 20.45
N ALA A 159 28.57 6.07 19.52
CA ALA A 159 29.80 6.28 18.77
C ALA A 159 30.84 6.84 19.76
N PHE A 160 31.73 5.96 20.23
CA PHE A 160 32.95 6.32 20.95
C PHE A 160 34.08 6.61 19.95
#